data_AF-A0A950SHG2-F1
#
_entry.id   AF-A0A950SHG2-F1
#
_cell.length_a   1.000
_cell.length_b   1.000
_cell.length_c   1.000
_cell.angle_alpha   90.00
_cell.angle_beta   90.00
_cell.angle_gamma   90.00
#
_symmetry.space_group_name_H-M   'P 1'
#
loop_
_entity.id
_entity.type
_entity.pdbx_description
1 polymer ?
#
loop_
_entity_poly.entity_id
_entity_poly.type
_entity_poly.pdbx_seq_one_letter_code
_entity_poly.pdbx_strand_id
1 'polypeptide(L)'
;MRAVEPALNRRELRRYLDRVGDRWPIERARLGGARVADEQGALPQRERGPEYVVILVSPAYEGMPWLERVYHAGALWDALEMGAPAEVHCYTPSEFERKRTSLRAVREAVEAGIDLLAEAPA
;
A
#
# COMPACT_ATOMS: atom_id res chain seq x y z
N MET A 1 6.28 25.73 -14.24
CA MET A 1 5.16 24.78 -14.40
C MET A 1 5.27 23.74 -13.31
N ARG A 2 4.22 23.52 -12.51
CA ARG A 2 4.12 22.31 -11.68
C ARG A 2 3.77 21.18 -12.65
N ALA A 3 4.60 20.14 -12.75
CA ALA A 3 4.19 18.95 -13.47
C ALA A 3 2.94 18.40 -12.77
N VAL A 4 1.88 18.16 -13.52
CA VAL A 4 0.76 17.36 -13.02
C VAL A 4 1.33 15.95 -12.93
N GLU A 5 1.65 15.49 -11.73
CA GLU A 5 1.96 14.07 -11.53
C GLU A 5 0.75 13.27 -12.03
N PRO A 6 0.97 12.23 -12.86
CA PRO A 6 -0.15 11.47 -13.41
C PRO A 6 -0.98 10.87 -12.27
N ALA A 7 -2.30 10.90 -12.42
CA ALA A 7 -3.23 10.26 -11.49
C ALA A 7 -2.85 8.79 -11.25
N LEU A 8 -3.23 8.25 -10.09
CA LEU A 8 -2.80 6.93 -9.67
C LEU A 8 -3.11 5.87 -10.74
N ASN A 9 -2.11 5.03 -11.07
CA ASN A 9 -2.25 3.95 -12.04
C ASN A 9 -3.11 2.81 -11.47
N ARG A 10 -4.43 3.04 -11.38
CA ARG A 10 -5.43 2.09 -10.84
C ARG A 10 -5.41 0.74 -11.57
N ARG A 11 -5.06 0.73 -12.86
CA ARG A 11 -4.89 -0.51 -13.63
C ARG A 11 -3.74 -1.36 -13.10
N GLU A 12 -2.61 -0.74 -12.78
CA GLU A 12 -1.48 -1.48 -12.21
C GLU A 12 -1.68 -1.81 -10.73
N LEU A 13 -2.36 -0.95 -9.96
CA LEU A 13 -2.78 -1.28 -8.59
C LEU A 13 -3.68 -2.53 -8.55
N ARG A 14 -4.63 -2.68 -9.50
CA ARG A 14 -5.41 -3.92 -9.66
C ARG A 14 -4.48 -5.12 -9.87
N ARG A 15 -3.62 -5.07 -10.90
CA ARG A 15 -2.70 -6.17 -11.22
C ARG A 15 -1.73 -6.52 -10.09
N TYR A 16 -1.31 -5.52 -9.31
CA TYR A 16 -0.49 -5.73 -8.12
C TYR A 16 -1.26 -6.56 -7.08
N LEU A 17 -2.51 -6.20 -6.80
CA LEU A 17 -3.38 -6.98 -5.90
C LEU A 17 -3.63 -8.39 -6.43
N ASP A 18 -3.85 -8.55 -7.73
CA ASP A 18 -4.06 -9.86 -8.36
C ASP A 18 -2.82 -10.75 -8.11
N ARG A 19 -1.61 -10.24 -8.44
CA ARG A 19 -0.33 -10.94 -8.21
C ARG A 19 -0.06 -11.29 -6.74
N VAL A 20 -0.52 -10.46 -5.82
CA VAL A 20 -0.39 -10.68 -4.37
C VAL A 20 -1.44 -11.69 -3.88
N GLY A 21 -2.67 -11.59 -4.38
CA GLY A 21 -3.79 -12.50 -4.09
C GLY A 21 -3.55 -13.93 -4.55
N ASP A 22 -2.86 -14.10 -5.69
CA ASP A 22 -2.37 -15.40 -6.20
C ASP A 22 -1.40 -16.09 -5.21
N ARG A 23 -0.77 -15.34 -4.30
CA ARG A 23 0.18 -15.88 -3.30
C ARG A 23 -0.41 -16.02 -1.91
N TRP A 24 -1.24 -15.08 -1.48
CA TRP A 24 -1.81 -15.06 -0.14
C TRP A 24 -3.26 -14.56 -0.15
N PRO A 25 -4.17 -15.15 0.65
CA PRO A 25 -5.52 -14.63 0.82
C PRO A 25 -5.47 -13.28 1.55
N ILE A 26 -5.56 -12.18 0.81
CA ILE A 26 -5.54 -10.82 1.37
C ILE A 26 -6.95 -10.45 1.86
N GLU A 27 -7.08 -10.16 3.15
CA GLU A 27 -8.34 -9.73 3.77
C GLU A 27 -8.50 -8.19 3.76
N ARG A 28 -7.39 -7.45 3.76
CA ARG A 28 -7.38 -5.98 3.67
C ARG A 28 -6.16 -5.52 2.89
N ALA A 29 -6.36 -4.59 1.96
CA ALA A 29 -5.27 -3.90 1.27
C ALA A 29 -5.51 -2.38 1.30
N ARG A 30 -4.49 -1.62 1.71
CA ARG A 30 -4.57 -0.15 1.82
C ARG A 30 -3.38 0.49 1.12
N LEU A 31 -3.65 1.61 0.43
CA LEU A 31 -2.64 2.45 -0.20
C LEU A 31 -2.66 3.84 0.43
N GLY A 32 -1.52 4.27 0.96
CA GLY A 32 -1.25 5.64 1.36
C GLY A 32 0.08 6.11 0.81
N GLY A 33 0.69 7.08 1.49
CA GLY A 33 1.92 7.73 1.04
C GLY A 33 1.65 8.97 0.19
N ALA A 34 2.75 9.60 -0.21
CA ALA A 34 2.78 10.92 -0.84
C ALA A 34 1.83 11.07 -2.04
N ARG A 35 1.81 10.10 -2.95
CA ARG A 35 1.03 10.20 -4.19
C ARG A 35 -0.48 10.04 -3.99
N VAL A 36 -0.88 9.35 -2.92
CA VAL A 36 -2.30 9.30 -2.52
C VAL A 36 -2.72 10.65 -1.96
N ALA A 37 -1.88 11.28 -1.13
CA ALA A 37 -2.13 12.63 -0.62
C ALA A 37 -2.21 13.67 -1.75
N ASP A 38 -1.32 13.58 -2.76
CA ASP A 38 -1.36 14.48 -3.91
C ASP A 38 -2.58 14.24 -4.83
N GLU A 39 -3.04 13.00 -5.06
CA GLU A 39 -4.32 12.74 -5.76
C GLU A 39 -5.51 13.34 -4.99
N GLN A 40 -5.44 13.33 -3.65
CA GLN A 40 -6.42 13.96 -2.75
C GLN A 40 -6.25 15.50 -2.62
N GLY A 41 -5.31 16.12 -3.36
CA GLY A 41 -5.14 17.57 -3.42
C GLY A 41 -4.33 18.18 -2.27
N ALA A 42 -3.46 17.41 -1.62
CA ALA A 42 -2.61 17.91 -0.54
C ALA A 42 -1.72 19.11 -0.96
N LEU A 43 -1.52 20.03 -0.01
CA LEU A 43 -0.59 21.14 -0.17
C LEU A 43 0.87 20.66 -0.12
N PRO A 44 1.83 21.46 -0.63
CA PRO A 44 3.25 21.11 -0.57
C PRO A 44 3.72 20.81 0.86
N GLN A 45 4.23 19.60 1.08
CA GLN A 45 4.74 19.13 2.36
C GLN A 45 6.26 19.35 2.47
N ARG A 46 6.77 19.67 3.66
CA ARG A 46 8.23 19.75 3.92
C ARG A 46 8.88 18.38 3.96
N GLU A 47 8.16 17.39 4.49
CA GLU A 47 8.51 15.98 4.49
C GLU A 47 7.33 15.21 3.88
N ARG A 48 7.48 14.74 2.64
CA ARG A 48 6.41 14.04 1.89
C ARG A 48 6.27 12.55 2.28
N GLY A 49 7.29 11.99 2.94
CA GLY A 49 7.37 10.57 3.27
C GLY A 49 7.63 9.66 2.05
N PRO A 50 7.37 8.35 2.14
CA PRO A 50 7.43 7.44 1.01
C PRO A 50 6.41 7.79 -0.07
N GLU A 51 6.78 7.59 -1.35
CA GLU A 51 5.90 7.85 -2.49
C GLU A 51 4.60 7.03 -2.42
N TYR A 52 4.74 5.76 -2.01
CA TYR A 52 3.65 4.84 -1.73
C TYR A 52 3.91 4.07 -0.43
N VAL A 53 2.88 3.94 0.40
CA VAL A 53 2.84 3.05 1.56
C VAL A 53 1.73 2.03 1.31
N VAL A 54 2.10 0.76 1.16
CA VAL A 54 1.18 -0.36 0.91
C VAL A 54 1.05 -1.19 2.17
N ILE A 55 -0.18 -1.42 2.63
CA ILE A 55 -0.45 -2.36 3.74
C ILE A 55 -1.23 -3.54 3.20
N LEU A 56 -0.73 -4.74 3.43
CA LEU A 56 -1.37 -6.01 3.12
C LEU A 56 -1.64 -6.77 4.42
N VAL A 57 -2.88 -7.22 4.59
CA VAL A 57 -3.30 -8.01 5.76
C VAL A 57 -3.73 -9.39 5.30
N SER A 58 -3.10 -10.44 5.84
CA SER A 58 -3.43 -11.83 5.54
C SER A 58 -3.19 -12.73 6.75
N PRO A 59 -4.09 -13.69 7.07
CA PRO A 59 -3.81 -14.71 8.08
C PRO A 59 -2.67 -15.66 7.65
N ALA A 60 -2.39 -15.78 6.35
CA ALA A 60 -1.31 -16.64 5.84
C ALA A 60 0.11 -16.14 6.17
N TYR A 61 0.24 -14.95 6.75
CA TYR A 61 1.51 -14.43 7.27
C TYR A 61 1.85 -14.96 8.68
N GLU A 62 0.95 -15.67 9.35
CA GLU A 62 1.19 -16.23 10.69
C GLU A 62 2.35 -17.24 10.65
N GLY A 63 3.31 -17.11 11.57
CA GLY A 63 4.56 -17.88 11.57
C GLY A 63 5.60 -17.50 10.49
N MET A 64 5.26 -16.73 9.45
CA MET A 64 6.20 -16.32 8.40
C MET A 64 7.12 -15.19 8.87
N PRO A 65 8.46 -15.25 8.63
CA PRO A 65 9.38 -14.17 8.96
C PRO A 65 9.03 -12.83 8.29
N TRP A 66 9.07 -11.71 9.02
CA TRP A 66 8.70 -10.38 8.49
C TRP A 66 9.43 -10.02 7.18
N LEU A 67 10.75 -10.23 7.12
CA LEU A 67 11.57 -9.89 5.95
C LEU A 67 11.15 -10.67 4.70
N GLU A 68 10.74 -11.94 4.85
CA GLU A 68 10.26 -12.78 3.76
C GLU A 68 8.95 -12.24 3.18
N ARG A 69 8.00 -11.86 4.05
CA ARG A 69 6.72 -11.26 3.65
C ARG A 69 6.94 -10.00 2.81
N VAL A 70 7.71 -9.02 3.32
CA VAL A 70 7.91 -7.73 2.65
C VAL A 70 8.80 -7.85 1.42
N TYR A 71 9.77 -8.78 1.40
CA TYR A 71 10.56 -9.07 0.20
C TYR A 71 9.69 -9.60 -0.93
N HIS A 72 8.88 -10.63 -0.67
CA HIS A 72 8.04 -11.23 -1.70
C HIS A 72 6.90 -10.32 -2.16
N ALA A 73 6.30 -9.52 -1.27
CA ALA A 73 5.24 -8.58 -1.62
C ALA A 73 5.79 -7.30 -2.31
N GLY A 74 6.99 -6.85 -1.94
CA GLY A 74 7.70 -5.75 -2.61
C GLY A 74 8.19 -6.15 -4.00
N ALA A 75 8.68 -7.37 -4.19
CA ALA A 75 9.11 -7.89 -5.50
C ALA A 75 7.98 -8.05 -6.53
N LEU A 76 6.71 -7.92 -6.12
CA LEU A 76 5.55 -7.91 -7.00
C LEU A 76 5.14 -6.51 -7.47
N TRP A 77 5.71 -5.46 -6.87
CA TRP A 77 5.41 -4.06 -7.20
C TRP A 77 6.16 -3.63 -8.46
N ASP A 78 5.44 -3.15 -9.47
CA ASP A 78 6.07 -2.58 -10.66
C ASP A 78 6.35 -1.09 -10.47
N ALA A 79 7.58 -0.77 -10.06
CA ALA A 79 8.00 0.61 -9.83
C ALA A 79 8.13 1.45 -11.12
N LEU A 80 8.17 0.82 -12.31
CA LEU A 80 8.19 1.53 -13.60
C LEU A 80 6.78 1.97 -13.97
N GLU A 81 5.81 1.05 -13.94
CA GLU A 81 4.39 1.32 -14.22
C GLU A 81 3.74 2.21 -13.15
N MET A 82 4.16 2.09 -11.88
CA MET A 82 3.72 2.96 -10.79
C MET A 82 4.55 4.25 -10.69
N GLY A 83 5.69 4.35 -11.38
CA GLY A 83 6.57 5.52 -11.41
C GLY A 83 7.29 5.86 -10.09
N ALA A 84 7.23 4.99 -9.08
CA ALA A 84 8.00 5.05 -7.83
C ALA A 84 7.94 3.69 -7.09
N PRO A 85 8.91 3.36 -6.22
CA PRO A 85 8.84 2.19 -5.34
C PRO A 85 7.80 2.38 -4.22
N ALA A 86 7.33 1.26 -3.65
CA ALA A 86 6.47 1.25 -2.47
C ALA A 86 7.20 0.73 -1.23
N GLU A 87 6.91 1.33 -0.07
CA GLU A 87 7.17 0.72 1.23
C GLU A 87 6.00 -0.22 1.56
N VAL A 88 6.28 -1.53 1.67
CA VAL A 88 5.25 -2.56 1.85
C VAL A 88 5.27 -3.11 3.28
N HIS A 89 4.11 -3.14 3.93
CA HIS A 89 3.90 -3.68 5.26
C HIS A 89 2.96 -4.90 5.20
N CYS A 90 3.38 -6.05 5.74
CA CYS A 90 2.67 -7.32 5.62
C CYS A 90 2.30 -7.92 6.99
N TYR A 91 1.05 -7.73 7.43
CA TYR A 91 0.60 -8.05 8.78
C TYR A 91 -0.40 -9.19 8.85
N THR A 92 -0.35 -10.01 9.90
CA THR A 92 -1.51 -10.82 10.29
C THR A 92 -2.64 -9.91 10.80
N PRO A 93 -3.91 -10.34 10.81
CA PRO A 93 -5.01 -9.50 11.31
C PRO A 93 -4.76 -8.97 12.73
N SER A 94 -4.18 -9.78 13.62
CA SER A 94 -3.86 -9.36 14.99
C SER A 94 -2.72 -8.32 15.04
N GLU A 95 -1.70 -8.46 14.19
CA GLU A 95 -0.61 -7.50 14.08
C GLU A 95 -1.13 -6.16 13.54
N PHE A 96 -1.97 -6.17 12.52
CA PHE A 96 -2.55 -4.97 11.92
C PHE A 96 -3.32 -4.12 12.92
N GLU A 97 -4.18 -4.74 13.75
CA GLU A 97 -4.94 -4.03 14.79
C GLU A 97 -4.04 -3.32 15.81
N ARG A 98 -2.86 -3.88 16.13
CA ARG A 98 -1.85 -3.22 16.97
C ARG A 98 -1.06 -2.15 16.21
N LYS A 99 -0.80 -2.34 14.92
CA LYS A 99 0.06 -1.46 14.12
C LYS A 99 -0.67 -0.21 13.63
N ARG A 100 -1.98 -0.28 13.35
CA ARG A 100 -2.80 0.90 13.00
C ARG A 100 -2.92 1.95 14.11
N THR A 101 -2.66 1.59 15.36
CA THR A 101 -2.60 2.55 16.48
C THR A 101 -1.16 3.04 16.73
N SER A 102 -0.18 2.13 16.69
CA SER A 102 1.21 2.41 17.09
C SER A 102 2.12 3.02 16.01
N LEU A 103 1.86 2.78 14.71
CA LEU A 103 2.70 3.29 13.63
C LEU A 103 1.99 4.38 12.83
N ARG A 104 2.65 5.55 12.67
CA ARG A 104 2.08 6.73 12.00
C ARG A 104 1.69 6.43 10.55
N ALA A 105 2.62 5.92 9.74
CA ALA A 105 2.36 5.59 8.34
C ALA A 105 1.24 4.54 8.15
N VAL A 106 1.15 3.55 9.05
CA VAL A 106 0.07 2.54 9.02
C VAL A 106 -1.27 3.18 9.34
N ARG A 107 -1.32 4.08 10.33
CA ARG A 107 -2.53 4.83 10.69
C ARG A 107 -2.97 5.76 9.56
N GLU A 108 -2.06 6.56 9.00
CA GLU A 108 -2.33 7.51 7.92
C GLU A 108 -2.90 6.81 6.68
N ALA A 109 -2.32 5.68 6.25
CA ALA A 109 -2.83 4.89 5.13
C ALA A 109 -4.15 4.14 5.42
N VAL A 110 -4.56 4.00 6.68
CA VAL A 110 -5.86 3.42 7.07
C VAL A 110 -6.95 4.49 7.20
N GLU A 111 -6.62 5.67 7.73
CA GLU A 111 -7.55 6.77 7.99
C GLU A 111 -7.82 7.63 6.75
N ALA A 112 -6.79 7.89 5.93
CA ALA A 112 -6.87 8.73 4.73
C ALA A 112 -6.52 7.99 3.43
N GLY A 113 -5.97 6.78 3.49
CA GLY A 113 -5.60 6.00 2.31
C GLY A 113 -6.78 5.34 1.58
N ILE A 114 -6.49 4.85 0.37
CA ILE A 114 -7.43 4.15 -0.50
C ILE A 114 -7.59 2.69 -0.03
N ASP A 115 -8.83 2.20 0.03
CA ASP A 115 -9.11 0.77 0.15
C ASP A 115 -9.04 0.11 -1.22
N LEU A 116 -7.96 -0.64 -1.42
CA LEU A 116 -7.62 -1.29 -2.68
C LEU A 116 -8.55 -2.48 -3.02
N LEU A 117 -9.19 -3.09 -2.01
CA LEU A 117 -10.18 -4.14 -2.21
C LEU A 117 -11.57 -3.55 -2.46
N ALA A 118 -11.88 -2.35 -1.93
CA ALA A 118 -13.14 -1.65 -2.20
C ALA A 118 -13.15 -0.90 -3.56
N GLU A 119 -12.00 -0.43 -4.05
CA GLU A 119 -11.85 -0.04 -5.47
C GLU A 119 -11.92 -1.27 -6.43
N ALA A 120 -12.26 -2.44 -5.85
CA ALA A 120 -12.96 -3.64 -6.34
C ALA A 120 -14.34 -3.50 -7.04
N PRO A 121 -14.44 -3.29 -8.37
CA PRO A 121 -15.41 -4.08 -9.13
C PRO A 121 -14.95 -5.55 -9.13
N ALA A 122 -15.92 -6.46 -8.97
CA ALA A 122 -15.76 -7.87 -9.33
C ALA A 122 -16.02 -8.08 -10.84
#